data_AF-A0A537KTB2-F1
#
_entry.id   AF-A0A537KTB2-F1
#
_cell.length_a   1.000
_cell.length_b   1.000
_cell.length_c   1.000
_cell.angle_alpha   90.00
_cell.angle_beta   90.00
_cell.angle_gamma   90.00
#
_symmetry.space_group_name_H-M   'P 1'
#
loop_
_entity.id
_entity.type
_entity.pdbx_description
1 polymer ?
#
loop_
_entity_poly.entity_id
_entity_poly.type
_entity_poly.pdbx_seq_one_letter_code
_entity_poly.pdbx_strand_id
1 'polypeptide(L)'
;MSAAPIPKTAPFAADEIESLNSVVGPATAVQRAWLAGFLAGLDAAGETIKQPAAPAQPAEPLTILYATESGNSEKLAGDVAKSARKMGLKPSLVDMADLDVASLAGLKRLVVIAATWGEGDPPARAVRAYKDLMSEAAPRLDGVEFGVLALGDTAYVEFCAIGKALDERLEALGGKRIADRIDCDLDFAEAAATWIGATLKTLAPEIAPDAKVIAVDFGAKDSATKPAPNLDVVEAEVSETITLNSSRSAKETYHLELSFDGAAPAYKPGDSLDLYAENDPAYVDALLRSAGVFDAALRGEFIKSRDVTTLSLKTMETYSGFGQRYVRELIDTGAAKTWIAGRQLIDLVQEFPVVLDADRLRALTRPLSPRAYSIASSRSEVGEEAHLLISAVRYSTHGRARKGVASNYAAGLKRGARVRVKLKPNRHFTLPAPDRDIVMVGPGTGVAPFRAFVQERRATKANG
;
A
#
# COMPACT_ATOMS: atom_id res chain seq x y z
N MET A 1 12.94 28.86 52.64
CA MET A 1 14.18 29.38 52.00
C MET A 1 13.78 30.59 51.17
N SER A 2 14.28 31.78 51.52
CA SER A 2 13.99 33.03 50.81
C SER A 2 14.44 32.89 49.36
N ALA A 3 13.56 33.19 48.40
CA ALA A 3 13.91 33.15 46.98
C ALA A 3 15.06 34.13 46.71
N ALA A 4 16.03 33.72 45.88
CA ALA A 4 17.09 34.63 45.45
C ALA A 4 16.45 35.80 44.67
N PRO A 5 16.84 37.05 44.94
CA PRO A 5 16.31 38.19 44.21
C PRO A 5 16.68 38.10 42.74
N ILE A 6 15.78 38.59 41.88
CA ILE A 6 15.98 38.73 40.44
C ILE A 6 17.33 39.43 40.20
N PRO A 7 18.23 38.85 39.39
CA PRO A 7 19.56 39.41 39.14
C PRO A 7 19.47 40.82 38.55
N LYS A 8 20.41 41.69 38.91
CA LYS A 8 20.53 43.04 38.32
C LYS A 8 20.81 43.04 36.80
N THR A 9 21.15 41.87 36.25
CA THR A 9 21.35 41.66 34.80
C THR A 9 20.07 41.24 34.08
N ALA A 10 18.94 41.14 34.78
CA ALA A 10 17.65 40.88 34.16
C ALA A 10 17.24 42.05 33.23
N PRO A 11 16.50 41.79 32.15
CA PRO A 11 16.16 42.80 31.14
C PRO A 11 15.04 43.75 31.61
N PHE A 12 15.21 44.38 32.77
CA PHE A 12 14.30 45.34 33.39
C PHE A 12 15.09 46.53 33.94
N ALA A 13 14.47 47.70 34.06
CA ALA A 13 15.11 48.86 34.70
C ALA A 13 15.34 48.60 36.20
N ALA A 14 16.27 49.33 36.81
CA ALA A 14 16.71 49.05 38.18
C ALA A 14 15.58 49.19 39.23
N ASP A 15 14.70 50.16 39.05
CA ASP A 15 13.50 50.42 39.85
C ASP A 15 12.39 49.37 39.63
N GLU A 16 12.27 48.84 38.41
CA GLU A 16 11.38 47.72 38.08
C GLU A 16 11.84 46.42 38.73
N ILE A 17 13.15 46.15 38.73
CA ILE A 17 13.75 44.98 39.41
C ILE A 17 13.49 45.05 40.92
N GLU A 18 13.58 46.24 41.52
CA GLU A 18 13.28 46.45 42.94
C GLU A 18 11.80 46.19 43.23
N SER A 19 10.91 46.72 42.40
CA SER A 19 9.46 46.52 42.51
C SER A 19 9.08 45.04 42.37
N LEU A 20 9.63 44.33 41.37
CA LEU A 20 9.40 42.90 41.15
C LEU A 20 9.93 42.05 42.29
N ASN A 21 11.10 42.38 42.84
CA ASN A 21 11.65 41.68 44.00
C ASN A 21 10.79 41.87 45.25
N SER A 22 10.15 43.03 45.42
CA SER A 22 9.25 43.29 46.54
C SER A 22 7.98 42.40 46.51
N VAL A 23 7.57 41.96 45.32
CA VAL A 23 6.38 41.11 45.11
C VAL A 23 6.74 39.62 45.01
N VAL A 24 7.77 39.26 44.24
CA VAL A 24 8.16 37.87 43.96
C VAL A 24 9.00 37.27 45.10
N GLY A 25 9.79 38.10 45.79
CA GLY A 25 10.62 37.70 46.93
C GLY A 25 9.84 37.05 48.08
N PRO A 26 8.79 37.71 48.62
CA PRO A 26 7.96 37.15 49.70
C PRO A 26 6.88 36.17 49.24
N ALA A 27 6.67 35.97 47.94
CA ALA A 27 5.64 35.07 47.42
C ALA A 27 5.88 33.60 47.83
N THR A 28 4.81 32.84 48.01
CA THR A 28 4.88 31.39 48.23
C THR A 28 5.14 30.63 46.92
N ALA A 29 5.52 29.35 47.01
CA ALA A 29 5.74 28.51 45.82
C ALA A 29 4.49 28.39 44.94
N VAL A 30 3.31 28.29 45.57
CA VAL A 30 2.01 28.22 44.87
C VAL A 30 1.71 29.53 44.14
N GLN A 31 1.94 30.68 44.80
CA GLN A 31 1.73 31.99 44.18
C GLN A 31 2.67 32.25 43.00
N ARG A 32 3.94 31.81 43.09
CA ARG A 32 4.87 31.90 41.95
C ARG A 32 4.45 31.01 40.78
N ALA A 33 4.00 29.79 41.05
CA ALA A 33 3.51 28.89 40.02
C ALA A 33 2.26 29.45 39.32
N TRP A 34 1.35 30.06 40.09
CA TRP A 34 0.17 30.73 39.55
C TRP A 34 0.55 31.96 38.70
N LEU A 35 1.48 32.81 39.16
CA LEU A 35 1.94 33.98 38.43
C LEU A 35 2.63 33.59 37.10
N ALA A 36 3.42 32.51 37.11
CA ALA A 36 4.04 31.97 35.91
C ALA A 36 2.98 31.49 34.89
N GLY A 37 1.92 30.81 35.36
CA GLY A 37 0.79 30.42 34.53
C GLY A 37 -0.02 31.61 34.01
N PHE A 38 -0.19 32.66 34.82
CA PHE A 38 -0.90 33.87 34.43
C PHE A 38 -0.12 34.67 33.38
N LEU A 39 1.20 34.83 33.53
CA LEU A 39 2.06 35.49 32.53
C LEU A 39 2.14 34.68 31.23
N ALA A 40 2.26 33.35 31.31
CA ALA A 40 2.16 32.49 30.12
C ALA A 40 0.77 32.59 29.45
N GLY A 41 -0.28 32.77 30.25
CA GLY A 41 -1.64 33.06 29.77
C GLY A 41 -1.78 34.43 29.12
N LEU A 42 -1.06 35.45 29.63
CA LEU A 42 -0.98 36.78 29.01
C LEU A 42 -0.15 36.79 27.74
N ASP A 43 0.92 35.98 27.62
CA ASP A 43 1.62 35.80 26.34
C ASP A 43 0.75 35.06 25.31
N ALA A 44 -0.13 34.17 25.79
CA ALA A 44 -1.13 33.49 24.96
C ALA A 44 -2.35 34.37 24.60
N ALA A 45 -2.66 35.37 25.42
CA ALA A 45 -3.83 36.26 25.26
C ALA A 45 -3.47 37.70 24.82
N GLY A 46 -2.20 38.07 24.85
CA GLY A 46 -1.69 39.40 24.57
C GLY A 46 -1.52 39.61 23.07
N GLU A 47 -2.23 40.61 22.56
CA GLU A 47 -2.02 41.19 21.25
C GLU A 47 -0.56 41.60 21.07
N THR A 48 0.22 40.69 20.47
CA THR A 48 1.43 41.10 19.78
C THR A 48 0.99 42.10 18.72
N ILE A 49 1.52 43.33 18.79
CA ILE A 49 1.61 44.19 17.61
C ILE A 49 2.43 43.39 16.60
N LYS A 50 1.72 42.61 15.78
CA LYS A 50 2.26 41.94 14.62
C LYS A 50 2.77 43.05 13.73
N GLN A 51 4.09 43.25 13.72
CA GLN A 51 4.77 43.65 12.49
C GLN A 51 4.13 42.84 11.36
N PRO A 52 3.64 43.45 10.26
CA PRO A 52 2.80 42.73 9.31
C PRO A 52 3.57 41.51 8.83
N ALA A 53 3.24 40.34 9.36
CA ALA A 53 3.62 39.10 8.76
C ALA A 53 2.99 39.18 7.38
N ALA A 54 3.81 39.02 6.33
CA ALA A 54 3.31 38.87 4.98
C ALA A 54 2.09 37.94 5.05
N PRO A 55 0.94 38.34 4.50
CA PRO A 55 -0.30 37.59 4.67
C PRO A 55 0.00 36.13 4.36
N ALA A 56 -0.26 35.25 5.33
CA ALA A 56 -0.03 33.82 5.16
C ALA A 56 -0.73 33.41 3.87
N GLN A 57 0.05 33.05 2.84
CA GLN A 57 -0.52 32.68 1.56
C GLN A 57 -1.45 31.50 1.81
N PRO A 58 -2.74 31.60 1.43
CA PRO A 58 -3.67 30.51 1.62
C PRO A 58 -3.17 29.29 0.85
N ALA A 59 -3.06 28.17 1.56
CA ALA A 59 -2.57 26.93 0.97
C ALA A 59 -3.40 26.57 -0.26
N GLU A 60 -2.72 26.31 -1.37
CA GLU A 60 -3.41 26.11 -2.64
C GLU A 60 -3.96 24.69 -2.76
N PRO A 61 -5.18 24.50 -3.33
CA PRO A 61 -5.80 23.18 -3.38
C PRO A 61 -5.03 22.23 -4.31
N LEU A 62 -4.87 20.99 -3.85
CA LEU A 62 -4.37 19.85 -4.62
C LEU A 62 -5.35 18.69 -4.48
N THR A 63 -5.83 18.15 -5.59
CA THR A 63 -6.62 16.91 -5.58
C THR A 63 -5.69 15.72 -5.87
N ILE A 64 -5.78 14.68 -5.05
CA ILE A 64 -5.04 13.44 -5.21
C ILE A 64 -6.07 12.34 -5.47
N LEU A 65 -6.19 11.95 -6.73
CA LEU A 65 -7.07 10.89 -7.18
C LEU A 65 -6.31 9.56 -7.13
N TYR A 66 -6.89 8.52 -6.53
CA TYR A 66 -6.27 7.20 -6.53
C TYR A 66 -7.22 6.09 -6.98
N ALA A 67 -6.69 5.15 -7.76
CA ALA A 67 -7.36 3.91 -8.13
C ALA A 67 -6.58 2.74 -7.52
N THR A 68 -7.25 2.00 -6.63
CA THR A 68 -6.62 0.94 -5.81
C THR A 68 -7.51 -0.28 -5.69
N GLU A 69 -6.88 -1.44 -5.53
CA GLU A 69 -7.56 -2.70 -5.13
C GLU A 69 -6.86 -3.27 -3.88
N SER A 70 -5.53 -3.27 -3.88
CA SER A 70 -4.68 -3.79 -2.81
C SER A 70 -4.24 -2.76 -1.77
N GLY A 71 -4.63 -1.49 -1.90
CA GLY A 71 -4.28 -0.40 -0.98
C GLY A 71 -2.95 0.32 -1.28
N ASN A 72 -2.15 -0.14 -2.26
CA ASN A 72 -0.86 0.49 -2.56
C ASN A 72 -1.02 1.93 -3.08
N SER A 73 -1.94 2.17 -4.02
CA SER A 73 -2.19 3.52 -4.56
C SER A 73 -2.74 4.46 -3.49
N GLU A 74 -3.62 3.96 -2.60
CA GLU A 74 -4.17 4.73 -1.47
C GLU A 74 -3.07 5.14 -0.49
N LYS A 75 -2.15 4.22 -0.16
CA LYS A 75 -1.01 4.53 0.69
C LYS A 75 -0.12 5.62 0.08
N LEU A 76 0.23 5.48 -1.20
CA LEU A 76 1.00 6.51 -1.91
C LEU A 76 0.27 7.84 -1.96
N ALA A 77 -1.06 7.85 -2.14
CA ALA A 77 -1.87 9.07 -2.10
C ALA A 77 -1.77 9.76 -0.74
N GLY A 78 -1.77 8.97 0.35
CA GLY A 78 -1.50 9.45 1.70
C GLY A 78 -0.11 10.07 1.85
N ASP A 79 0.91 9.47 1.24
CA ASP A 79 2.29 9.97 1.30
C ASP A 79 2.49 11.24 0.44
N VAL A 80 1.80 11.34 -0.70
CA VAL A 80 1.67 12.59 -1.48
C VAL A 80 1.02 13.66 -0.62
N ALA A 81 -0.09 13.37 0.05
CA ALA A 81 -0.80 14.35 0.88
C ALA A 81 0.07 14.85 2.06
N LYS A 82 0.76 13.95 2.76
CA LYS A 82 1.68 14.34 3.84
C LYS A 82 2.79 15.25 3.33
N SER A 83 3.33 14.96 2.15
CA SER A 83 4.41 15.75 1.55
C SER A 83 3.90 17.10 1.03
N ALA A 84 2.74 17.12 0.37
CA ALA A 84 2.09 18.32 -0.16
C ALA A 84 1.79 19.36 0.93
N ARG A 85 1.34 18.91 2.12
CA ARG A 85 1.09 19.80 3.27
C ARG A 85 2.34 20.56 3.71
N LYS A 86 3.52 19.95 3.60
CA LYS A 86 4.80 20.59 3.93
C LYS A 86 5.23 21.64 2.89
N MET A 87 4.60 21.64 1.72
CA MET A 87 4.95 22.49 0.57
C MET A 87 3.88 23.56 0.29
N GLY A 88 3.04 23.89 1.28
CA GLY A 88 2.02 24.93 1.16
C GLY A 88 0.80 24.54 0.31
N LEU A 89 0.62 23.24 0.03
CA LEU A 89 -0.56 22.73 -0.67
C LEU A 89 -1.59 22.18 0.32
N LYS A 90 -2.87 22.30 -0.03
CA LYS A 90 -4.00 21.74 0.70
C LYS A 90 -4.52 20.49 -0.03
N PRO A 91 -4.02 19.28 0.30
CA PRO A 91 -4.41 18.06 -0.38
C PRO A 91 -5.82 17.59 0.01
N SER A 92 -6.57 17.12 -0.97
CA SER A 92 -7.80 16.35 -0.83
C SER A 92 -7.58 14.98 -1.47
N LEU A 93 -7.85 13.88 -0.74
CA LEU A 93 -7.77 12.53 -1.29
C LEU A 93 -9.15 12.13 -1.83
N VAL A 94 -9.17 11.62 -3.05
CA VAL A 94 -10.39 11.14 -3.72
C VAL A 94 -10.14 9.72 -4.21
N ASP A 95 -10.95 8.78 -3.73
CA ASP A 95 -11.03 7.44 -4.30
C ASP A 95 -11.71 7.56 -5.67
N MET A 96 -11.11 6.98 -6.70
CA MET A 96 -11.70 6.97 -8.04
C MET A 96 -13.08 6.30 -8.07
N ALA A 97 -13.39 5.40 -7.14
CA ALA A 97 -14.74 4.84 -7.00
C ALA A 97 -15.82 5.90 -6.72
N ASP A 98 -15.44 6.92 -5.94
CA ASP A 98 -16.32 7.99 -5.46
C ASP A 98 -16.18 9.28 -6.30
N LEU A 99 -15.38 9.23 -7.37
CA LEU A 99 -15.14 10.38 -8.24
C LEU A 99 -16.42 10.74 -9.01
N ASP A 100 -16.84 12.00 -8.86
CA ASP A 100 -17.67 12.68 -9.84
C ASP A 100 -16.77 13.32 -10.90
N VAL A 101 -16.80 12.78 -12.12
CA VAL A 101 -15.95 13.22 -13.23
C VAL A 101 -16.20 14.69 -13.60
N ALA A 102 -17.42 15.20 -13.41
CA ALA A 102 -17.74 16.60 -13.68
C ALA A 102 -16.96 17.58 -12.77
N SER A 103 -16.62 17.15 -11.55
CA SER A 103 -15.89 17.97 -10.59
C SER A 103 -14.44 18.27 -11.00
N LEU A 104 -13.87 17.51 -11.95
CA LEU A 104 -12.49 17.66 -12.40
C LEU A 104 -12.23 18.99 -13.12
N ALA A 105 -13.25 19.55 -13.80
CA ALA A 105 -13.14 20.80 -14.56
C ALA A 105 -12.80 22.02 -13.70
N GLY A 106 -13.18 22.00 -12.41
CA GLY A 106 -12.95 23.10 -11.47
C GLY A 106 -11.61 23.03 -10.75
N LEU A 107 -10.78 22.02 -11.03
CA LEU A 107 -9.52 21.81 -10.33
C LEU A 107 -8.43 22.72 -10.90
N LYS A 108 -7.43 23.00 -10.06
CA LYS A 108 -6.17 23.64 -10.52
C LYS A 108 -5.04 22.65 -10.63
N ARG A 109 -4.95 21.73 -9.67
CA ARG A 109 -3.85 20.76 -9.55
C ARG A 109 -4.38 19.38 -9.25
N LEU A 110 -3.89 18.39 -9.99
CA LEU A 110 -4.32 17.00 -9.92
C LEU A 110 -3.11 16.06 -9.90
N VAL A 111 -3.03 15.19 -8.90
CA VAL A 111 -2.12 14.04 -8.93
C VAL A 111 -2.97 12.79 -9.04
N VAL A 112 -2.68 11.93 -10.00
CA VAL A 112 -3.37 10.65 -10.18
C VAL A 112 -2.43 9.50 -9.86
N ILE A 113 -2.88 8.57 -9.01
CA ILE A 113 -2.15 7.36 -8.66
C ILE A 113 -3.01 6.15 -9.02
N ALA A 114 -2.68 5.46 -10.10
CA ALA A 114 -3.56 4.43 -10.64
C ALA A 114 -2.86 3.07 -10.74
N ALA A 115 -3.43 2.06 -10.07
CA ALA A 115 -3.03 0.68 -10.28
C ALA A 115 -3.69 0.10 -11.54
N THR A 116 -3.00 -0.81 -12.21
CA THR A 116 -3.58 -1.69 -13.25
C THR A 116 -3.81 -3.07 -12.66
N TRP A 117 -4.94 -3.69 -12.98
CA TRP A 117 -5.36 -5.00 -12.50
C TRP A 117 -5.72 -5.94 -13.64
N GLY A 118 -5.68 -7.24 -13.37
CA GLY A 118 -6.04 -8.26 -14.37
C GLY A 118 -5.20 -8.15 -15.64
N GLU A 119 -5.87 -8.12 -16.79
CA GLU A 119 -5.26 -8.02 -18.12
C GLU A 119 -5.32 -6.59 -18.66
N GLY A 120 -4.95 -5.60 -17.83
CA GLY A 120 -4.96 -4.18 -18.23
C GLY A 120 -6.21 -3.41 -17.81
N ASP A 121 -7.00 -3.95 -16.90
CA ASP A 121 -8.24 -3.34 -16.41
C ASP A 121 -7.99 -2.39 -15.22
N PRO A 122 -8.87 -1.39 -15.00
CA PRO A 122 -8.82 -0.59 -13.78
C PRO A 122 -9.23 -1.46 -12.57
N PRO A 123 -8.82 -1.07 -11.34
CA PRO A 123 -9.34 -1.68 -10.12
C PRO A 123 -10.86 -1.74 -10.15
N ALA A 124 -11.45 -2.81 -9.61
CA ALA A 124 -12.86 -3.14 -9.85
C ALA A 124 -13.80 -1.99 -9.46
N ARG A 125 -13.49 -1.30 -8.35
CA ARG A 125 -14.27 -0.16 -7.86
C ARG A 125 -14.09 1.11 -8.70
N ALA A 126 -12.98 1.25 -9.42
CA ALA A 126 -12.69 2.41 -10.27
C ALA A 126 -13.28 2.30 -11.68
N VAL A 127 -13.80 1.13 -12.10
CA VAL A 127 -14.29 0.86 -13.46
C VAL A 127 -15.30 1.91 -13.95
N ARG A 128 -16.27 2.30 -13.10
CA ARG A 128 -17.30 3.28 -13.48
C ARG A 128 -16.69 4.63 -13.84
N ALA A 129 -15.98 5.24 -12.89
CA ALA A 129 -15.38 6.56 -13.08
C ALA A 129 -14.29 6.54 -14.17
N TYR A 130 -13.56 5.44 -14.32
CA TYR A 130 -12.63 5.26 -15.42
C TYR A 130 -13.36 5.33 -16.76
N LYS A 131 -14.43 4.56 -16.96
CA LYS A 131 -15.23 4.61 -18.19
C LYS A 131 -15.80 6.00 -18.45
N ASP A 132 -16.33 6.65 -17.42
CA ASP A 132 -16.90 7.99 -17.54
C ASP A 132 -15.83 9.01 -17.98
N LEU A 133 -14.63 8.97 -17.40
CA LEU A 133 -13.50 9.83 -17.76
C LEU A 133 -12.93 9.55 -19.16
N MET A 134 -12.93 8.28 -19.58
CA MET A 134 -12.50 7.89 -20.93
C MET A 134 -13.56 8.19 -22.01
N SER A 135 -14.81 8.49 -21.61
CA SER A 135 -15.90 8.79 -22.53
C SER A 135 -15.85 10.23 -23.08
N GLU A 136 -16.48 10.46 -24.23
CA GLU A 136 -16.64 11.79 -24.84
C GLU A 136 -17.46 12.77 -23.98
N ALA A 137 -18.18 12.28 -22.96
CA ALA A 137 -18.91 13.12 -22.02
C ALA A 137 -18.03 13.71 -20.91
N ALA A 138 -16.75 13.31 -20.83
CA ALA A 138 -15.82 13.85 -19.85
C ALA A 138 -15.60 15.37 -20.06
N PRO A 139 -15.53 16.16 -18.99
CA PRO A 139 -15.34 17.59 -19.12
C PRO A 139 -13.94 17.94 -19.61
N ARG A 140 -13.82 19.13 -20.21
CA ARG A 140 -12.51 19.73 -20.49
C ARG A 140 -11.78 20.05 -19.18
N LEU A 141 -10.47 19.88 -19.20
CA LEU A 141 -9.55 20.11 -18.09
C LEU A 141 -8.61 21.28 -18.39
N ASP A 142 -9.07 22.25 -19.18
CA ASP A 142 -8.29 23.42 -19.57
C ASP A 142 -7.86 24.20 -18.31
N GLY A 143 -6.55 24.32 -18.08
CA GLY A 143 -5.99 24.98 -16.91
C GLY A 143 -5.75 24.07 -15.69
N VAL A 144 -6.04 22.77 -15.79
CA VAL A 144 -5.68 21.78 -14.76
C VAL A 144 -4.23 21.32 -14.99
N GLU A 145 -3.37 21.53 -14.01
CA GLU A 145 -2.01 20.98 -14.00
C GLU A 145 -2.01 19.59 -13.38
N PHE A 146 -1.40 18.60 -14.06
CA PHE A 146 -1.46 17.22 -13.58
C PHE A 146 -0.16 16.43 -13.71
N GLY A 147 -0.06 15.39 -12.89
CA GLY A 147 0.96 14.33 -13.01
C GLY A 147 0.38 12.97 -12.63
N VAL A 148 0.87 11.91 -13.26
CA VAL A 148 0.39 10.54 -13.06
C VAL A 148 1.49 9.60 -12.58
N LEU A 149 1.20 8.84 -11.53
CA LEU A 149 2.00 7.72 -11.05
C LEU A 149 1.23 6.43 -11.32
N ALA A 150 1.74 5.61 -12.21
CA ALA A 150 1.14 4.32 -12.55
C ALA A 150 1.77 3.20 -11.71
N LEU A 151 0.93 2.34 -11.14
CA LEU A 151 1.37 1.09 -10.53
C LEU A 151 0.96 -0.08 -11.41
N GLY A 152 1.91 -0.97 -11.67
CA GLY A 152 1.68 -2.17 -12.45
C GLY A 152 2.61 -3.29 -12.02
N ASP A 153 2.57 -4.38 -12.76
CA ASP A 153 3.45 -5.52 -12.58
C ASP A 153 4.00 -5.91 -13.96
N THR A 154 5.31 -5.86 -14.14
CA THR A 154 5.96 -6.16 -15.44
C THR A 154 5.79 -7.62 -15.87
N ALA A 155 5.29 -8.49 -14.99
CA ALA A 155 4.84 -9.85 -15.32
C ALA A 155 3.61 -9.89 -16.20
N TYR A 156 2.82 -8.82 -16.23
CA TYR A 156 1.63 -8.71 -17.07
C TYR A 156 1.94 -7.97 -18.35
N VAL A 157 1.23 -8.34 -19.41
CA VAL A 157 1.40 -7.75 -20.74
C VAL A 157 1.06 -6.26 -20.73
N GLU A 158 -0.04 -5.92 -20.07
CA GLU A 158 -0.58 -4.57 -19.97
C GLU A 158 0.03 -3.80 -18.78
N PHE A 159 1.36 -3.76 -18.71
CA PHE A 159 2.10 -3.08 -17.64
C PHE A 159 1.72 -1.59 -17.58
N CYS A 160 1.18 -1.17 -16.42
CA CYS A 160 0.74 0.20 -16.13
C CYS A 160 -0.32 0.76 -17.11
N ALA A 161 -1.06 -0.09 -17.84
CA ALA A 161 -1.97 0.33 -18.91
C ALA A 161 -2.99 1.40 -18.47
N ILE A 162 -3.53 1.29 -17.26
CA ILE A 162 -4.53 2.25 -16.75
C ILE A 162 -3.92 3.60 -16.44
N GLY A 163 -2.73 3.62 -15.84
CA GLY A 163 -2.02 4.88 -15.58
C GLY A 163 -1.59 5.56 -16.88
N LYS A 164 -1.18 4.79 -17.89
CA LYS A 164 -0.87 5.29 -19.24
C LYS A 164 -2.08 5.91 -19.91
N ALA A 165 -3.20 5.18 -19.93
CA ALA A 165 -4.44 5.65 -20.53
C ALA A 165 -4.99 6.91 -19.84
N LEU A 166 -4.90 6.99 -18.50
CA LEU A 166 -5.30 8.18 -17.75
C LEU A 166 -4.42 9.38 -18.07
N ASP A 167 -3.10 9.21 -18.11
CA ASP A 167 -2.16 10.29 -18.45
C ASP A 167 -2.44 10.88 -19.85
N GLU A 168 -2.59 10.01 -20.85
CA GLU A 168 -2.93 10.43 -22.22
C GLU A 168 -4.32 11.09 -22.29
N ARG A 169 -5.32 10.54 -21.57
CA ARG A 169 -6.67 11.11 -21.56
C ARG A 169 -6.73 12.48 -20.91
N LEU A 170 -6.03 12.70 -19.80
CA LEU A 170 -6.00 13.99 -19.12
C LEU A 170 -5.39 15.08 -20.01
N GLU A 171 -4.33 14.76 -20.75
CA GLU A 171 -3.74 15.65 -21.75
C GLU A 171 -4.72 15.93 -22.91
N ALA A 172 -5.36 14.89 -23.46
CA ALA A 172 -6.35 15.05 -24.53
C ALA A 172 -7.54 15.93 -24.12
N LEU A 173 -7.94 15.89 -22.84
CA LEU A 173 -8.98 16.75 -22.27
C LEU A 173 -8.53 18.20 -22.00
N GLY A 174 -7.27 18.56 -22.27
CA GLY A 174 -6.74 19.92 -22.12
C GLY A 174 -5.93 20.18 -20.85
N GLY A 175 -5.71 19.14 -20.04
CA GLY A 175 -4.83 19.21 -18.88
C GLY A 175 -3.38 19.47 -19.30
N LYS A 176 -2.65 20.19 -18.48
CA LYS A 176 -1.22 20.45 -18.67
C LYS A 176 -0.40 19.45 -17.84
N ARG A 177 0.32 18.56 -18.52
CA ARG A 177 1.28 17.65 -17.86
C ARG A 177 2.44 18.48 -17.29
N ILE A 178 2.62 18.48 -15.97
CA ILE A 178 3.70 19.21 -15.28
C ILE A 178 4.82 18.30 -14.77
N ALA A 179 4.57 16.99 -14.73
CA ALA A 179 5.56 15.97 -14.45
C ALA A 179 5.32 14.79 -15.37
N ASP A 180 6.40 14.26 -15.95
CA ASP A 180 6.33 13.05 -16.76
C ASP A 180 5.80 11.89 -15.93
N ARG A 181 4.91 11.10 -16.53
CA ARG A 181 4.38 9.90 -15.88
C ARG A 181 5.51 8.94 -15.54
N ILE A 182 5.43 8.32 -14.36
CA ILE A 182 6.27 7.18 -14.00
C ILE A 182 5.45 5.89 -13.96
N ASP A 183 6.03 4.82 -14.50
CA ASP A 183 5.45 3.47 -14.52
C ASP A 183 6.22 2.59 -13.52
N CYS A 184 5.62 2.28 -12.37
CA CYS A 184 6.30 1.56 -11.30
C CYS A 184 5.89 0.08 -11.23
N ASP A 185 6.88 -0.80 -11.03
CA ASP A 185 6.70 -2.24 -10.75
C ASP A 185 6.51 -2.50 -9.23
N LEU A 186 6.51 -3.76 -8.79
CA LEU A 186 6.24 -4.16 -7.40
C LEU A 186 7.16 -3.52 -6.35
N ASP A 187 8.39 -3.16 -6.72
CA ASP A 187 9.40 -2.47 -5.92
C ASP A 187 9.34 -0.93 -6.05
N PHE A 188 8.13 -0.40 -6.25
CA PHE A 188 7.86 1.02 -6.52
C PHE A 188 8.34 2.04 -5.47
N ALA A 189 8.70 1.63 -4.25
CA ALA A 189 8.80 2.54 -3.10
C ALA A 189 9.79 3.71 -3.32
N GLU A 190 10.99 3.44 -3.80
CA GLU A 190 12.04 4.46 -4.01
C GLU A 190 11.74 5.35 -5.22
N ALA A 191 11.34 4.73 -6.33
CA ALA A 191 10.97 5.41 -7.56
C ALA A 191 9.77 6.35 -7.34
N ALA A 192 8.74 5.86 -6.63
CA ALA A 192 7.57 6.65 -6.25
C ALA A 192 7.95 7.83 -5.35
N ALA A 193 8.77 7.61 -4.31
CA ALA A 193 9.18 8.68 -3.41
C ALA A 193 9.93 9.81 -4.15
N THR A 194 10.84 9.43 -5.05
CA THR A 194 11.61 10.37 -5.88
C THR A 194 10.69 11.18 -6.79
N TRP A 195 9.78 10.50 -7.49
CA TRP A 195 8.80 11.15 -8.37
C TRP A 195 7.87 12.09 -7.60
N ILE A 196 7.33 11.66 -6.45
CA ILE A 196 6.44 12.47 -5.61
C ILE A 196 7.12 13.78 -5.20
N GLY A 197 8.39 13.72 -4.76
CA GLY A 197 9.14 14.91 -4.37
C GLY A 197 9.32 15.89 -5.53
N ALA A 198 9.69 15.40 -6.71
CA ALA A 198 9.88 16.22 -7.91
C ALA A 198 8.57 16.86 -8.41
N THR A 199 7.49 16.07 -8.47
CA THR A 199 6.17 16.52 -8.93
C THR A 199 5.60 17.58 -7.99
N LEU A 200 5.66 17.36 -6.67
CA LEU A 200 5.14 18.32 -5.69
C LEU A 200 5.95 19.62 -5.68
N LYS A 201 7.25 19.57 -5.95
CA LYS A 201 8.08 20.78 -6.10
C LYS A 201 7.64 21.65 -7.28
N THR A 202 7.17 21.01 -8.35
CA THR A 202 6.67 21.71 -9.55
C THR A 202 5.25 22.24 -9.34
N LEU A 203 4.41 21.51 -8.59
CA LEU A 203 3.05 21.92 -8.25
C LEU A 203 2.99 22.99 -7.16
N ALA A 204 3.98 23.02 -6.26
CA ALA A 204 3.98 23.95 -5.14
C ALA A 204 4.04 25.40 -5.65
N PRO A 205 3.32 26.33 -5.00
CA PRO A 205 3.49 27.75 -5.30
C PRO A 205 4.93 28.20 -5.04
N GLU A 206 5.38 29.25 -5.73
CA GLU A 206 6.66 29.88 -5.40
C GLU A 206 6.59 30.50 -4.00
N ILE A 207 7.16 29.81 -3.01
CA ILE A 207 7.26 30.30 -1.65
C ILE A 207 8.60 31.04 -1.50
N ALA A 208 8.55 32.32 -1.10
CA ALA A 208 9.75 33.09 -0.76
C ALA A 208 10.51 32.42 0.41
N PRO A 209 11.86 32.43 0.42
CA PRO A 209 12.68 31.60 1.30
C PRO A 209 12.49 31.80 2.83
N ASP A 210 11.77 32.85 3.27
CA ASP A 210 11.53 33.16 4.69
C ASP A 210 10.10 32.86 5.20
N ALA A 211 9.23 32.25 4.38
CA ALA A 211 7.90 31.88 4.85
C ALA A 211 7.95 30.59 5.69
N LYS A 212 7.96 30.74 7.03
CA LYS A 212 7.65 29.62 7.94
C LYS A 212 6.21 29.16 7.69
N VAL A 213 6.05 28.06 6.96
CA VAL A 213 4.76 27.36 6.81
C VAL A 213 4.40 26.75 8.17
N ILE A 214 3.60 27.46 8.95
CA ILE A 214 3.01 26.91 10.18
C ILE A 214 1.83 26.04 9.75
N ALA A 215 2.07 24.74 9.63
CA ALA A 215 0.99 23.76 9.51
C ALA A 215 0.29 23.67 10.88
N VAL A 216 -0.83 24.40 11.04
CA VAL A 216 -1.68 24.26 12.22
C VAL A 216 -2.52 23.00 12.02
N ASP A 217 -2.11 21.91 12.65
CA ASP A 217 -2.82 20.64 12.65
C ASP A 217 -3.99 20.72 13.64
N PHE A 218 -5.19 21.07 13.15
CA PHE A 218 -6.44 20.86 13.89
C PHE A 218 -6.89 19.41 13.72
N GLY A 219 -6.01 18.47 14.08
CA GLY A 219 -6.39 17.08 14.24
C GLY A 219 -7.29 16.98 15.47
N ALA A 220 -8.59 16.83 15.25
CA ALA A 220 -9.51 16.36 16.27
C ALA A 220 -8.93 15.05 16.83
N LYS A 221 -8.45 15.09 18.09
CA LYS A 221 -8.09 13.89 18.82
C LYS A 221 -9.38 13.13 19.09
N ASP A 222 -9.73 12.22 18.19
CA ASP A 222 -10.69 11.18 18.50
C ASP A 222 -10.19 10.44 19.74
N SER A 223 -11.03 10.45 20.76
CA SER A 223 -10.78 9.91 22.09
C SER A 223 -10.45 8.41 22.03
N ALA A 224 -9.51 8.01 22.89
CA ALA A 224 -9.07 6.64 23.12
C ALA A 224 -10.22 5.63 23.30
N THR A 225 -10.15 4.49 22.58
CA THR A 225 -10.10 3.09 23.09
C THR A 225 -10.44 2.09 21.98
N LYS A 226 -9.48 1.81 21.09
CA LYS A 226 -9.37 0.56 20.33
C LYS A 226 -7.91 0.43 19.90
N PRO A 227 -7.21 -0.70 20.14
CA PRO A 227 -5.87 -0.88 19.60
C PRO A 227 -5.93 -0.70 18.09
N ALA A 228 -5.08 0.16 17.53
CA ALA A 228 -4.87 0.18 16.09
C ALA A 228 -4.45 -1.24 15.66
N PRO A 229 -4.96 -1.77 14.55
CA PRO A 229 -4.58 -3.11 14.10
C PRO A 229 -3.07 -3.16 13.91
N ASN A 230 -2.42 -4.21 14.42
CA ASN A 230 -1.03 -4.47 14.11
C ASN A 230 -0.91 -4.75 12.60
N LEU A 231 -0.24 -3.87 11.87
CA LEU A 231 -0.02 -3.97 10.43
C LEU A 231 1.38 -4.50 10.10
N ASP A 232 2.16 -4.91 11.10
CA ASP A 232 3.46 -5.52 10.89
C ASP A 232 3.34 -6.99 10.48
N VAL A 233 4.44 -7.54 9.99
CA VAL A 233 4.53 -8.99 9.72
C VAL A 233 4.65 -9.69 11.07
N VAL A 234 3.72 -10.62 11.32
CA VAL A 234 3.69 -11.44 12.53
C VAL A 234 3.86 -12.91 12.16
N GLU A 235 4.39 -13.68 13.10
CA GLU A 235 4.39 -15.14 12.99
C GLU A 235 3.10 -15.71 13.56
N ALA A 236 2.60 -16.75 12.89
CA ALA A 236 1.47 -17.54 13.35
C ALA A 236 1.84 -19.02 13.29
N GLU A 237 1.30 -19.80 14.22
CA GLU A 237 1.34 -21.25 14.19
C GLU A 237 0.09 -21.80 13.51
N VAL A 238 0.27 -22.82 12.68
CA VAL A 238 -0.84 -23.59 12.12
C VAL A 238 -1.40 -24.48 13.23
N SER A 239 -2.58 -24.12 13.75
CA SER A 239 -3.26 -24.92 14.77
C SER A 239 -3.94 -26.14 14.16
N GLU A 240 -4.49 -26.00 12.95
CA GLU A 240 -5.17 -27.09 12.23
C GLU A 240 -5.14 -26.90 10.70
N THR A 241 -5.22 -28.00 9.96
CA THR A 241 -5.35 -28.00 8.50
C THR A 241 -6.38 -29.04 8.05
N ILE A 242 -7.57 -28.56 7.67
CA ILE A 242 -8.71 -29.41 7.32
C ILE A 242 -8.89 -29.41 5.81
N THR A 243 -8.98 -30.60 5.20
CA THR A 243 -9.37 -30.71 3.78
C THR A 243 -10.89 -30.60 3.68
N LEU A 244 -11.38 -29.58 2.97
CA LEU A 244 -12.83 -29.32 2.82
C LEU A 244 -13.49 -30.16 1.73
N ASN A 245 -12.70 -30.76 0.85
CA ASN A 245 -13.19 -31.58 -0.25
C ASN A 245 -13.14 -33.08 0.10
N SER A 246 -14.06 -33.86 -0.47
CA SER A 246 -14.00 -35.33 -0.38
C SER A 246 -12.77 -35.87 -1.10
N SER A 247 -12.33 -37.08 -0.73
CA SER A 247 -11.22 -37.80 -1.38
C SER A 247 -11.44 -38.08 -2.89
N ARG A 248 -12.67 -37.96 -3.40
CA ARG A 248 -13.01 -38.12 -4.82
C ARG A 248 -12.94 -36.82 -5.62
N SER A 249 -12.66 -35.69 -4.97
CA SER A 249 -12.61 -34.39 -5.61
C SER A 249 -11.33 -34.22 -6.42
N ALA A 250 -11.45 -33.68 -7.64
CA ALA A 250 -10.29 -33.23 -8.42
C ALA A 250 -9.71 -31.89 -7.94
N LYS A 251 -10.39 -31.22 -7.00
CA LYS A 251 -9.93 -29.98 -6.35
C LYS A 251 -9.62 -30.24 -4.88
N GLU A 252 -8.57 -29.59 -4.39
CA GLU A 252 -8.20 -29.57 -2.98
C GLU A 252 -8.32 -28.14 -2.44
N THR A 253 -9.20 -27.97 -1.48
CA THR A 253 -9.40 -26.74 -0.71
C THR A 253 -9.17 -27.05 0.75
N TYR A 254 -8.35 -26.24 1.40
CA TYR A 254 -7.97 -26.38 2.79
C TYR A 254 -8.57 -25.25 3.61
N HIS A 255 -9.11 -25.58 4.77
CA HIS A 255 -9.35 -24.64 5.85
C HIS A 255 -8.12 -24.69 6.76
N LEU A 256 -7.39 -23.58 6.78
CA LEU A 256 -6.19 -23.39 7.57
C LEU A 256 -6.52 -22.53 8.78
N GLU A 257 -6.21 -23.01 9.98
CA GLU A 257 -6.40 -22.27 11.22
C GLU A 257 -5.04 -21.77 11.72
N LEU A 258 -4.95 -20.47 12.00
CA LEU A 258 -3.74 -19.80 12.44
C LEU A 258 -3.95 -19.25 13.85
N SER A 259 -3.11 -19.70 14.78
CA SER A 259 -3.00 -19.18 16.14
C SER A 259 -1.78 -18.25 16.27
N PHE A 260 -1.88 -17.24 17.12
CA PHE A 260 -0.84 -16.23 17.30
C PHE A 260 -0.23 -16.30 18.70
N ASP A 261 1.06 -16.00 18.80
CA ASP A 261 1.71 -15.85 20.10
C ASP A 261 1.22 -14.53 20.73
N GLY A 262 0.33 -14.63 21.71
CA GLY A 262 -0.33 -13.47 22.31
C GLY A 262 -1.67 -13.18 21.64
N ALA A 263 -1.84 -11.96 21.13
CA ALA A 263 -3.09 -11.52 20.51
C ALA A 263 -3.02 -11.62 19.00
N ALA A 264 -4.08 -12.14 18.38
CA ALA A 264 -4.28 -12.07 16.95
C ALA A 264 -4.29 -10.60 16.48
N PRO A 265 -3.88 -10.33 15.23
CA PRO A 265 -4.12 -9.04 14.60
C PRO A 265 -5.58 -8.63 14.79
N ALA A 266 -5.83 -7.35 15.06
CA ALA A 266 -7.18 -6.85 15.30
C ALA A 266 -7.99 -6.72 14.00
N TYR A 267 -8.13 -7.84 13.29
CA TYR A 267 -8.85 -7.96 12.04
C TYR A 267 -10.35 -7.91 12.26
N LYS A 268 -11.06 -7.48 11.21
CA LYS A 268 -12.52 -7.50 11.12
C LYS A 268 -12.95 -8.46 10.01
N PRO A 269 -14.17 -9.00 10.09
CA PRO A 269 -14.74 -9.73 8.96
C PRO A 269 -14.65 -8.90 7.67
N GLY A 270 -14.08 -9.51 6.63
CA GLY A 270 -13.83 -8.87 5.34
C GLY A 270 -12.38 -8.43 5.08
N ASP A 271 -11.57 -8.35 6.13
CA ASP A 271 -10.12 -8.16 6.02
C ASP A 271 -9.44 -9.40 5.37
N SER A 272 -8.18 -9.25 4.98
CA SER A 272 -7.36 -10.32 4.42
C SER A 272 -6.03 -10.47 5.17
N LEU A 273 -5.41 -11.65 5.08
CA LEU A 273 -4.03 -11.88 5.49
C LEU A 273 -3.15 -12.09 4.27
N ASP A 274 -2.07 -11.34 4.19
CA ASP A 274 -0.98 -11.58 3.26
C ASP A 274 -0.10 -12.71 3.81
N LEU A 275 -0.14 -13.89 3.20
CA LEU A 275 0.69 -15.05 3.53
C LEU A 275 2.03 -14.99 2.82
N TYR A 276 3.13 -15.01 3.58
CA TYR A 276 4.48 -15.06 3.05
C TYR A 276 4.88 -16.52 2.83
N ALA A 277 4.72 -16.98 1.60
CA ALA A 277 5.03 -18.35 1.20
C ALA A 277 6.51 -18.54 0.85
N GLU A 278 6.94 -19.79 0.79
CA GLU A 278 8.24 -20.21 0.27
C GLU A 278 8.07 -21.03 -1.02
N ASN A 279 9.07 -21.00 -1.90
CA ASN A 279 9.08 -21.84 -3.10
C ASN A 279 9.31 -23.31 -2.74
N ASP A 280 8.76 -24.20 -3.58
CA ASP A 280 9.02 -25.64 -3.50
C ASP A 280 10.55 -25.87 -3.67
N PRO A 281 11.26 -26.43 -2.66
CA PRO A 281 12.70 -26.64 -2.76
C PRO A 281 13.09 -27.50 -3.97
N ALA A 282 12.25 -28.47 -4.36
CA ALA A 282 12.51 -29.31 -5.52
C ALA A 282 12.44 -28.52 -6.84
N TYR A 283 11.58 -27.50 -6.91
CA TYR A 283 11.51 -26.60 -8.06
C TYR A 283 12.76 -25.73 -8.16
N VAL A 284 13.20 -25.15 -7.04
CA VAL A 284 14.43 -24.36 -6.98
C VAL A 284 15.64 -25.21 -7.38
N ASP A 285 15.72 -26.44 -6.89
CA ASP A 285 16.77 -27.39 -7.24
C ASP A 285 16.77 -27.76 -8.73
N ALA A 286 15.60 -27.86 -9.36
CA ALA A 286 15.49 -28.10 -10.79
C ALA A 286 15.95 -26.89 -11.61
N LEU A 287 15.58 -25.67 -11.18
CA LEU A 287 16.00 -24.43 -11.83
C LEU A 287 17.51 -24.24 -11.75
N LEU A 288 18.09 -24.34 -10.55
CA LEU A 288 19.53 -24.16 -10.33
C LEU A 288 20.36 -25.20 -11.10
N ARG A 289 19.91 -26.46 -11.12
CA ARG A 289 20.53 -27.50 -11.97
C ARG A 289 20.46 -27.18 -13.45
N SER A 290 19.32 -26.66 -13.93
CA SER A 290 19.16 -26.26 -15.33
C SER A 290 20.06 -25.06 -15.69
N ALA A 291 20.34 -24.19 -14.73
CA ALA A 291 21.26 -23.07 -14.86
C ALA A 291 22.75 -23.46 -14.71
N GLY A 292 23.04 -24.69 -14.26
CA GLY A 292 24.41 -25.12 -13.95
C GLY A 292 25.02 -24.49 -12.69
N VAL A 293 24.19 -23.95 -11.79
CA VAL A 293 24.63 -23.25 -10.57
C VAL A 293 24.40 -24.13 -9.34
N PHE A 294 25.46 -24.38 -8.57
CA PHE A 294 25.42 -25.20 -7.35
C PHE A 294 25.86 -24.38 -6.13
N ASP A 295 24.99 -23.46 -5.70
CA ASP A 295 25.23 -22.55 -4.59
C ASP A 295 24.13 -22.71 -3.52
N ALA A 296 24.51 -23.16 -2.32
CA ALA A 296 23.59 -23.38 -1.21
C ALA A 296 23.01 -22.08 -0.64
N ALA A 297 23.77 -20.98 -0.67
CA ALA A 297 23.29 -19.68 -0.20
C ALA A 297 22.25 -19.12 -1.17
N LEU A 298 22.53 -19.18 -2.48
CA LEU A 298 21.57 -18.79 -3.52
C LEU A 298 20.30 -19.64 -3.48
N ARG A 299 20.44 -20.95 -3.27
CA ARG A 299 19.29 -21.87 -3.07
C ARG A 299 18.41 -21.41 -1.91
N GLY A 300 19.00 -21.10 -0.76
CA GLY A 300 18.26 -20.62 0.41
C GLY A 300 17.54 -19.29 0.16
N GLU A 301 18.20 -18.36 -0.53
CA GLU A 301 17.61 -17.10 -0.99
C GLU A 301 16.41 -17.35 -1.91
N PHE A 302 16.58 -18.21 -2.92
CA PHE A 302 15.56 -18.51 -3.92
C PHE A 302 14.34 -19.20 -3.32
N ILE A 303 14.52 -20.03 -2.30
CA ILE A 303 13.40 -20.65 -1.57
C ILE A 303 12.59 -19.58 -0.83
N LYS A 304 13.26 -18.64 -0.15
CA LYS A 304 12.62 -17.78 0.86
C LYS A 304 12.14 -16.42 0.34
N SER A 305 12.81 -15.85 -0.67
CA SER A 305 12.66 -14.43 -0.95
C SER A 305 12.60 -14.05 -2.43
N ARG A 306 12.75 -14.98 -3.37
CA ARG A 306 12.75 -14.67 -4.81
C ARG A 306 11.61 -15.35 -5.55
N ASP A 307 10.94 -14.62 -6.43
CA ASP A 307 10.02 -15.19 -7.40
C ASP A 307 10.84 -15.84 -8.52
N VAL A 308 10.87 -17.16 -8.49
CA VAL A 308 11.59 -18.02 -9.44
C VAL A 308 10.67 -18.69 -10.46
N THR A 309 9.37 -18.42 -10.39
CA THR A 309 8.36 -19.09 -11.22
C THR A 309 7.85 -18.20 -12.33
N THR A 310 7.71 -16.90 -12.07
CA THR A 310 7.19 -15.96 -13.07
C THR A 310 8.15 -15.80 -14.25
N LEU A 311 7.58 -15.78 -15.44
CA LEU A 311 8.29 -15.44 -16.67
C LEU A 311 7.57 -14.25 -17.30
N SER A 312 8.30 -13.16 -17.50
CA SER A 312 7.76 -11.92 -18.05
C SER A 312 8.51 -11.45 -19.29
N LEU A 313 7.98 -10.45 -19.98
CA LEU A 313 8.70 -9.80 -21.08
C LEU A 313 10.00 -9.17 -20.55
N LYS A 314 9.97 -8.58 -19.36
CA LYS A 314 11.17 -8.02 -18.71
C LYS A 314 12.22 -9.10 -18.44
N THR A 315 11.81 -10.28 -17.98
CA THR A 315 12.72 -11.43 -17.82
C THR A 315 13.34 -11.83 -19.17
N MET A 316 12.55 -11.90 -20.25
CA MET A 316 13.03 -12.21 -21.60
C MET A 316 14.04 -11.16 -22.10
N GLU A 317 13.77 -9.87 -21.91
CA GLU A 317 14.67 -8.77 -22.27
C GLU A 317 16.01 -8.91 -21.55
N THR A 318 15.99 -9.04 -20.22
CA THR A 318 17.19 -9.26 -19.41
C THR A 318 17.97 -10.49 -19.87
N TYR A 319 17.26 -11.61 -20.12
CA TYR A 319 17.87 -12.85 -20.59
C TYR A 319 18.50 -12.73 -21.98
N SER A 320 17.87 -12.00 -22.90
CA SER A 320 18.43 -11.69 -24.22
C SER A 320 19.71 -10.86 -24.14
N GLY A 321 19.83 -10.03 -23.08
CA GLY A 321 21.05 -9.28 -22.75
C GLY A 321 22.24 -10.17 -22.41
N PHE A 322 22.01 -11.42 -22.01
CA PHE A 322 23.07 -12.40 -21.76
C PHE A 322 23.60 -13.08 -23.02
N GLY A 323 23.20 -12.61 -24.20
CA GLY A 323 23.70 -13.07 -25.50
C GLY A 323 22.80 -14.08 -26.22
N GLN A 324 21.55 -14.28 -25.78
CA GLN A 324 20.65 -15.22 -26.46
C GLN A 324 19.96 -14.63 -27.68
N ARG A 325 20.45 -15.05 -28.86
CA ARG A 325 19.91 -14.62 -30.15
C ARG A 325 18.45 -15.02 -30.38
N TYR A 326 18.06 -16.23 -29.97
CA TYR A 326 16.70 -16.73 -30.20
C TYR A 326 15.67 -16.02 -29.31
N VAL A 327 16.05 -15.73 -28.07
CA VAL A 327 15.21 -14.94 -27.16
C VAL A 327 15.08 -13.51 -27.67
N ARG A 328 16.15 -12.93 -28.21
CA ARG A 328 16.11 -11.63 -28.89
C ARG A 328 15.19 -11.63 -30.10
N GLU A 329 15.29 -12.66 -30.95
CA GLU A 329 14.41 -12.82 -32.12
C GLU A 329 12.92 -12.93 -31.73
N LEU A 330 12.60 -13.66 -30.65
CA LEU A 330 11.23 -13.70 -30.13
C LEU A 330 10.73 -12.31 -29.71
N ILE A 331 11.59 -11.47 -29.14
CA ILE A 331 11.25 -10.09 -28.76
C ILE A 331 11.06 -9.24 -30.02
N ASP A 332 12.02 -9.25 -30.94
CA ASP A 332 12.04 -8.41 -32.15
C ASP A 332 10.86 -8.71 -33.08
N THR A 333 10.43 -9.98 -33.16
CA THR A 333 9.27 -10.41 -33.96
C THR A 333 7.93 -10.20 -33.24
N GLY A 334 7.93 -9.79 -31.97
CA GLY A 334 6.74 -9.68 -31.14
C GLY A 334 6.16 -11.03 -30.66
N ALA A 335 6.80 -12.15 -30.99
CA ALA A 335 6.37 -13.50 -30.61
C ALA A 335 6.59 -13.83 -29.13
N ALA A 336 7.40 -13.03 -28.40
CA ALA A 336 7.74 -13.27 -27.00
C ALA A 336 6.50 -13.41 -26.11
N LYS A 337 5.47 -12.57 -26.30
CA LYS A 337 4.23 -12.63 -25.49
C LYS A 337 3.55 -14.00 -25.62
N THR A 338 3.38 -14.47 -26.85
CA THR A 338 2.78 -15.79 -27.13
C THR A 338 3.64 -16.93 -26.60
N TRP A 339 4.96 -16.79 -26.65
CA TRP A 339 5.87 -17.78 -26.10
C TRP A 339 5.84 -17.83 -24.56
N ILE A 340 5.74 -16.70 -23.87
CA ILE A 340 5.65 -16.63 -22.41
C ILE A 340 4.39 -17.34 -21.88
N ALA A 341 3.28 -17.31 -22.62
CA ALA A 341 1.99 -17.83 -22.17
C ALA A 341 2.08 -19.29 -21.67
N GLY A 342 1.78 -19.47 -20.38
CA GLY A 342 1.81 -20.76 -19.70
C GLY A 342 3.21 -21.33 -19.43
N ARG A 343 4.29 -20.58 -19.66
CA ARG A 343 5.67 -20.96 -19.33
C ARG A 343 6.14 -20.25 -18.06
N GLN A 344 7.17 -20.80 -17.43
CA GLN A 344 7.84 -20.27 -16.24
C GLN A 344 9.33 -20.05 -16.52
N LEU A 345 10.03 -19.36 -15.62
CA LEU A 345 11.46 -19.04 -15.78
C LEU A 345 12.31 -20.28 -16.10
N ILE A 346 12.02 -21.42 -15.46
CA ILE A 346 12.75 -22.67 -15.71
C ILE A 346 12.65 -23.13 -17.17
N ASP A 347 11.55 -22.86 -17.87
CA ASP A 347 11.37 -23.24 -19.26
C ASP A 347 12.26 -22.39 -20.18
N LEU A 348 12.43 -21.10 -19.88
CA LEU A 348 13.37 -20.22 -20.57
C LEU A 348 14.81 -20.72 -20.42
N VAL A 349 15.21 -21.08 -19.20
CA VAL A 349 16.56 -21.58 -18.92
C VAL A 349 16.82 -22.92 -19.62
N GLN A 350 15.83 -23.80 -19.68
CA GLN A 350 15.98 -25.12 -20.30
C GLN A 350 15.94 -25.08 -21.83
N GLU A 351 15.07 -24.26 -22.42
CA GLU A 351 14.89 -24.18 -23.88
C GLU A 351 16.03 -23.39 -24.54
N PHE A 352 16.54 -22.35 -23.86
CA PHE A 352 17.57 -21.47 -24.39
C PHE A 352 18.77 -21.38 -23.44
N PRO A 353 19.64 -22.41 -23.37
CA PRO A 353 20.71 -22.45 -22.38
C PRO A 353 21.77 -21.35 -22.56
N VAL A 354 22.03 -20.55 -21.51
CA VAL A 354 23.21 -19.67 -21.38
C VAL A 354 24.04 -20.05 -20.16
N VAL A 355 25.28 -19.57 -20.13
CA VAL A 355 26.06 -19.53 -18.89
C VAL A 355 25.40 -18.55 -17.92
N LEU A 356 24.86 -19.09 -16.83
CA LEU A 356 24.28 -18.34 -15.73
C LEU A 356 25.18 -18.47 -14.50
N ASP A 357 25.33 -17.36 -13.79
CA ASP A 357 25.91 -17.31 -12.45
C ASP A 357 24.84 -16.81 -11.46
N ALA A 358 25.22 -16.67 -10.19
CA ALA A 358 24.31 -16.21 -9.16
C ALA A 358 23.75 -14.79 -9.42
N ASP A 359 24.57 -13.89 -9.96
CA ASP A 359 24.17 -12.49 -10.16
C ASP A 359 23.24 -12.34 -11.36
N ARG A 360 23.47 -13.09 -12.45
CA ARG A 360 22.54 -13.17 -13.59
C ARG A 360 21.20 -13.77 -13.16
N LEU A 361 21.20 -14.82 -12.35
CA LEU A 361 19.97 -15.40 -11.80
C LEU A 361 19.22 -14.42 -10.89
N ARG A 362 19.95 -13.62 -10.10
CA ARG A 362 19.33 -12.51 -9.35
C ARG A 362 18.76 -11.46 -10.30
N ALA A 363 19.46 -11.06 -11.35
CA ALA A 363 18.92 -10.08 -12.31
C ALA A 363 17.62 -10.56 -13.03
N LEU A 364 17.40 -11.87 -13.14
CA LEU A 364 16.19 -12.45 -13.75
C LEU A 364 15.01 -12.59 -12.79
N THR A 365 15.29 -12.62 -11.49
CA THR A 365 14.28 -12.86 -10.44
C THR A 365 13.95 -11.55 -9.73
N ARG A 366 12.80 -11.52 -9.06
CA ARG A 366 12.35 -10.36 -8.26
C ARG A 366 12.01 -10.81 -6.84
N PRO A 367 11.83 -9.89 -5.88
CA PRO A 367 11.34 -10.27 -4.56
C PRO A 367 10.02 -11.08 -4.63
N LEU A 368 9.95 -12.17 -3.89
CA LEU A 368 8.73 -12.98 -3.78
C LEU A 368 7.67 -12.20 -3.00
N SER A 369 6.58 -11.86 -3.66
CA SER A 369 5.47 -11.14 -3.03
C SER A 369 4.60 -12.08 -2.20
N PRO A 370 4.08 -11.62 -1.04
CA PRO A 370 3.12 -12.40 -0.27
C PRO A 370 1.78 -12.51 -1.02
N ARG A 371 0.97 -13.51 -0.64
CA ARG A 371 -0.34 -13.74 -1.26
C ARG A 371 -1.48 -13.43 -0.29
N ALA A 372 -2.34 -12.49 -0.67
CA ALA A 372 -3.53 -12.15 0.08
C ALA A 372 -4.56 -13.29 0.04
N TYR A 373 -5.11 -13.64 1.22
CA TYR A 373 -6.26 -14.51 1.38
C TYR A 373 -7.29 -13.83 2.27
N SER A 374 -8.57 -13.82 1.84
CA SER A 374 -9.66 -13.31 2.67
C SER A 374 -9.78 -14.12 3.96
N ILE A 375 -9.88 -13.42 5.10
CA ILE A 375 -10.05 -14.06 6.39
C ILE A 375 -11.45 -14.68 6.44
N ALA A 376 -11.49 -15.97 6.78
CA ALA A 376 -12.69 -16.78 6.79
C ALA A 376 -13.33 -16.93 8.16
N SER A 377 -12.82 -16.23 9.17
CA SER A 377 -13.32 -16.24 10.55
C SER A 377 -13.74 -14.86 11.05
N SER A 378 -14.58 -14.84 12.08
CA SER A 378 -14.82 -13.68 12.95
C SER A 378 -14.14 -13.93 14.29
N ARG A 379 -13.40 -12.92 14.79
CA ARG A 379 -12.81 -12.96 16.15
C ARG A 379 -13.86 -13.11 17.25
N SER A 380 -15.09 -12.64 17.02
CA SER A 380 -16.21 -12.79 17.94
C SER A 380 -16.63 -14.27 18.12
N GLU A 381 -16.25 -15.14 17.17
CA GLU A 381 -16.53 -16.59 17.23
C GLU A 381 -15.27 -17.41 17.58
N VAL A 382 -14.11 -17.07 17.00
CA VAL A 382 -12.88 -17.90 17.10
C VAL A 382 -11.83 -17.33 18.06
N GLY A 383 -12.08 -16.19 18.69
CA GLY A 383 -11.15 -15.56 19.64
C GLY A 383 -9.87 -15.06 18.97
N GLU A 384 -8.73 -15.61 19.39
CA GLU A 384 -7.37 -15.20 18.97
C GLU A 384 -6.82 -16.02 17.80
N GLU A 385 -7.71 -16.56 16.96
CA GLU A 385 -7.35 -17.26 15.73
C GLU A 385 -7.74 -16.46 14.48
N ALA A 386 -7.11 -16.78 13.36
CA ALA A 386 -7.53 -16.36 12.02
C ALA A 386 -7.61 -17.57 11.09
N HIS A 387 -8.73 -17.73 10.40
CA HIS A 387 -8.95 -18.88 9.51
C HIS A 387 -8.84 -18.44 8.05
N LEU A 388 -8.28 -19.29 7.19
CA LEU A 388 -8.17 -19.06 5.74
C LEU A 388 -8.78 -20.23 4.97
N LEU A 389 -9.39 -19.96 3.82
CA LEU A 389 -9.79 -21.00 2.86
C LEU A 389 -8.94 -20.91 1.60
N ILE A 390 -8.13 -21.94 1.34
CA ILE A 390 -7.09 -21.91 0.32
C ILE A 390 -7.29 -23.09 -0.64
N SER A 391 -7.56 -22.81 -1.91
CA SER A 391 -7.58 -23.83 -2.95
C SER A 391 -6.19 -24.03 -3.56
N ALA A 392 -5.71 -25.26 -3.57
CA ALA A 392 -4.42 -25.61 -4.16
C ALA A 392 -4.46 -25.49 -5.69
N VAL A 393 -3.74 -24.51 -6.23
CA VAL A 393 -3.62 -24.31 -7.67
C VAL A 393 -2.64 -25.32 -8.24
N ARG A 394 -3.13 -26.27 -9.03
CA ARG A 394 -2.35 -27.28 -9.76
C ARG A 394 -2.89 -27.40 -11.18
N TYR A 395 -2.02 -27.36 -12.17
CA TYR A 395 -2.41 -27.41 -13.58
C TYR A 395 -1.29 -28.00 -14.43
N SER A 396 -1.57 -28.33 -15.68
CA SER A 396 -0.58 -28.79 -16.66
C SER A 396 -0.50 -27.80 -17.81
N THR A 397 0.72 -27.47 -18.23
CA THR A 397 0.98 -26.56 -19.36
C THR A 397 2.31 -26.95 -20.00
N HIS A 398 2.37 -26.94 -21.32
CA HIS A 398 3.54 -27.38 -22.11
C HIS A 398 4.08 -28.74 -21.64
N GLY A 399 3.18 -29.69 -21.37
CA GLY A 399 3.51 -31.05 -20.93
C GLY A 399 4.06 -31.17 -19.50
N ARG A 400 4.03 -30.09 -18.70
CA ARG A 400 4.62 -30.03 -17.37
C ARG A 400 3.58 -29.72 -16.31
N ALA A 401 3.64 -30.44 -15.19
CA ALA A 401 2.85 -30.12 -14.02
C ALA A 401 3.34 -28.83 -13.36
N ARG A 402 2.40 -27.94 -13.02
CA ARG A 402 2.65 -26.65 -12.36
C ARG A 402 1.85 -26.56 -11.07
N LYS A 403 2.41 -25.80 -10.14
CA LYS A 403 1.86 -25.53 -8.83
C LYS A 403 1.89 -24.03 -8.59
N GLY A 404 0.81 -23.45 -8.07
CA GLY A 404 0.84 -22.11 -7.49
C GLY A 404 1.69 -22.12 -6.22
N VAL A 405 2.63 -21.18 -6.08
CA VAL A 405 3.60 -21.12 -4.98
C VAL A 405 2.88 -21.06 -3.62
N ALA A 406 2.13 -19.99 -3.37
CA ALA A 406 1.50 -19.78 -2.06
C ALA A 406 0.44 -20.83 -1.69
N SER A 407 -0.35 -21.29 -2.67
CA SER A 407 -1.41 -22.27 -2.41
C SER A 407 -0.86 -23.66 -2.11
N ASN A 408 0.24 -24.07 -2.75
CA ASN A 408 0.85 -25.38 -2.50
C ASN A 408 1.79 -25.34 -1.29
N TYR A 409 2.41 -24.20 -1.00
CA TYR A 409 3.04 -23.95 0.29
C TYR A 409 2.03 -24.18 1.42
N ALA A 410 0.87 -23.50 1.36
CA ALA A 410 -0.21 -23.67 2.34
C ALA A 410 -0.74 -25.11 2.43
N ALA A 411 -0.94 -25.79 1.30
CA ALA A 411 -1.39 -27.19 1.27
C ALA A 411 -0.38 -28.17 1.91
N GLY A 412 0.90 -27.81 1.93
CA GLY A 412 1.97 -28.60 2.55
C GLY A 412 2.08 -28.41 4.06
N LEU A 413 1.46 -27.35 4.61
CA LEU A 413 1.53 -27.05 6.04
C LEU A 413 0.83 -28.14 6.87
N LYS A 414 1.37 -28.35 8.07
CA LYS A 414 0.86 -29.27 9.07
C LYS A 414 0.74 -28.54 10.41
N ARG A 415 -0.05 -29.09 11.32
CA ARG A 415 -0.15 -28.60 12.69
C ARG A 415 1.24 -28.40 13.31
N GLY A 416 1.45 -27.25 13.94
CA GLY A 416 2.73 -26.83 14.51
C GLY A 416 3.68 -26.12 13.54
N ALA A 417 3.37 -26.05 12.24
CA ALA A 417 4.15 -25.26 11.30
C ALA A 417 4.02 -23.76 11.60
N ARG A 418 5.10 -23.00 11.44
CA ARG A 418 5.12 -21.54 11.62
C ARG A 418 5.11 -20.84 10.27
N VAL A 419 4.24 -19.84 10.14
CA VAL A 419 4.10 -19.03 8.93
C VAL A 419 4.16 -17.55 9.27
N ARG A 420 4.63 -16.74 8.31
CA ARG A 420 4.58 -15.29 8.43
C ARG A 420 3.35 -14.77 7.71
N VAL A 421 2.58 -13.92 8.39
CA VAL A 421 1.39 -13.28 7.84
C VAL A 421 1.39 -11.80 8.18
N LYS A 422 0.68 -11.00 7.36
CA LYS A 422 0.46 -9.58 7.62
C LYS A 422 -1.00 -9.24 7.41
N LEU A 423 -1.59 -8.50 8.35
CA LEU A 423 -2.96 -8.03 8.23
C LEU A 423 -3.07 -6.97 7.14
N LYS A 424 -4.05 -7.16 6.28
CA LYS A 424 -4.44 -6.24 5.22
C LYS A 424 -5.91 -5.85 5.41
N PRO A 425 -6.17 -4.70 6.06
CA PRO A 425 -7.52 -4.22 6.27
C PRO A 425 -8.24 -3.94 4.95
N ASN A 426 -9.54 -4.22 4.89
CA ASN A 426 -10.38 -3.89 3.75
C ASN A 426 -11.57 -3.03 4.18
N ARG A 427 -11.48 -1.72 3.90
CA ARG A 427 -12.51 -0.75 4.28
C ARG A 427 -13.77 -0.81 3.43
N HIS A 428 -13.70 -1.49 2.28
CA HIS A 428 -14.78 -1.50 1.29
C HIS A 428 -15.56 -2.82 1.26
N PHE A 429 -15.11 -3.83 2.01
CA PHE A 429 -15.76 -5.12 2.11
C PHE A 429 -16.10 -5.45 3.57
N THR A 430 -16.94 -4.62 4.19
CA THR A 430 -17.32 -4.75 5.61
C THR A 430 -18.80 -5.08 5.76
N LEU A 431 -19.18 -5.64 6.91
CA LEU A 431 -20.59 -5.79 7.27
C LEU A 431 -21.27 -4.41 7.42
N PRO A 432 -22.53 -4.26 6.95
CA PRO A 432 -23.36 -3.10 7.27
C PRO A 432 -23.90 -3.19 8.71
N ALA A 433 -24.78 -2.27 9.07
CA ALA A 433 -25.45 -2.29 10.37
C ALA A 433 -26.20 -3.62 10.61
N PRO A 434 -26.30 -4.11 11.88
CA PRO A 434 -26.85 -5.43 12.19
C PRO A 434 -28.31 -5.67 11.77
N ASP A 435 -29.09 -4.60 11.61
CA ASP A 435 -30.50 -4.60 11.20
C ASP A 435 -30.69 -4.63 9.68
N ARG A 436 -29.60 -4.58 8.90
CA ARG A 436 -29.66 -4.60 7.45
C ARG A 436 -29.51 -6.02 6.92
N ASP A 437 -30.44 -6.36 6.02
CA ASP A 437 -30.39 -7.56 5.20
C ASP A 437 -29.14 -7.55 4.31
N ILE A 438 -28.52 -8.72 4.16
CA ILE A 438 -27.35 -8.90 3.29
C ILE A 438 -27.54 -10.05 2.31
N VAL A 439 -27.11 -9.83 1.07
CA VAL A 439 -27.03 -10.88 0.05
C VAL A 439 -25.56 -11.16 -0.22
N MET A 440 -25.14 -12.42 0.00
CA MET A 440 -23.76 -12.87 -0.15
C MET A 440 -23.67 -13.83 -1.34
N VAL A 441 -22.84 -13.48 -2.34
CA VAL A 441 -22.63 -14.29 -3.55
C VAL A 441 -21.15 -14.61 -3.67
N GLY A 442 -20.77 -15.86 -3.37
CA GLY A 442 -19.37 -16.29 -3.33
C GLY A 442 -19.18 -17.76 -3.70
N PRO A 443 -19.02 -18.09 -4.99
CA PRO A 443 -18.74 -19.46 -5.40
C PRO A 443 -17.31 -19.90 -5.03
N GLY A 444 -17.13 -21.18 -4.71
CA GLY A 444 -15.82 -21.75 -4.39
C GLY A 444 -15.17 -21.09 -3.17
N THR A 445 -13.89 -20.72 -3.28
CA THR A 445 -13.18 -20.00 -2.21
C THR A 445 -13.70 -18.57 -1.97
N GLY A 446 -14.55 -18.04 -2.85
CA GLY A 446 -15.25 -16.78 -2.63
C GLY A 446 -16.16 -16.79 -1.40
N VAL A 447 -16.46 -17.97 -0.84
CA VAL A 447 -17.22 -18.11 0.41
C VAL A 447 -16.42 -17.68 1.66
N ALA A 448 -15.09 -17.57 1.57
CA ALA A 448 -14.21 -17.29 2.71
C ALA A 448 -14.68 -16.10 3.55
N PRO A 449 -14.77 -14.86 3.04
CA PRO A 449 -15.17 -13.73 3.87
C PRO A 449 -16.65 -13.81 4.30
N PHE A 450 -17.49 -14.56 3.57
CA PHE A 450 -18.88 -14.76 3.95
C PHE A 450 -19.03 -15.72 5.14
N ARG A 451 -18.14 -16.69 5.31
CA ARG A 451 -18.05 -17.47 6.55
C ARG A 451 -17.77 -16.55 7.74
N ALA A 452 -16.84 -15.61 7.61
CA ALA A 452 -16.57 -14.61 8.64
C ALA A 452 -17.79 -13.73 8.94
N PHE A 453 -18.52 -13.30 7.90
CA PHE A 453 -19.73 -12.50 8.04
C PHE A 453 -20.84 -13.24 8.80
N VAL A 454 -21.09 -14.51 8.44
CA VAL A 454 -22.07 -15.36 9.13
C VAL A 454 -21.70 -15.56 10.59
N GLN A 455 -20.42 -15.84 10.88
CA GLN A 455 -19.93 -15.96 12.26
C GLN A 455 -20.14 -14.67 13.06
N GLU A 456 -19.79 -13.52 12.51
CA GLU A 456 -19.97 -12.23 13.19
C GLU A 456 -21.44 -11.93 13.46
N ARG A 457 -22.32 -12.11 12.45
CA ARG A 457 -23.76 -11.89 12.60
C ARG A 457 -24.38 -12.81 13.65
N ARG A 458 -23.93 -14.08 13.70
CA ARG A 458 -24.33 -15.03 14.75
C ARG A 458 -23.87 -14.58 16.13
N ALA A 459 -22.59 -14.25 16.29
CA ALA A 459 -22.00 -13.84 17.57
C ALA A 459 -22.62 -12.55 18.11
N THR A 460 -22.94 -11.60 17.22
CA THR A 460 -23.55 -10.31 17.56
C THR A 460 -25.09 -10.35 17.63
N LYS A 461 -25.71 -11.49 17.30
CA LYS A 461 -27.17 -11.67 17.23
C LYS A 461 -27.84 -10.64 16.30
N ALA A 462 -27.21 -10.38 15.15
CA ALA A 462 -27.78 -9.52 14.11
C ALA A 462 -29.14 -10.06 13.65
N ASN A 463 -30.09 -9.16 13.41
CA ASN A 463 -31.50 -9.49 13.16
C ASN A 463 -31.95 -9.30 11.69
N GLY A 464 -31.11 -8.71 10.84
CA GLY A 464 -31.27 -8.72 9.37
C GLY A 464 -30.62 -9.91 8.68
#